data_AF-A0A4Y9ZE93-F1
#
_entry.id   AF-A0A4Y9ZE93-F1
#
_cell.length_a   1.000
_cell.length_b   1.000
_cell.length_c   1.000
_cell.angle_alpha   90.00
_cell.angle_beta   90.00
_cell.angle_gamma   90.00
#
_symmetry.space_group_name_H-M   'P 1'
#
loop_
_entity.id
_entity.type
_entity.pdbx_description
1 polymer ?
#
loop_
_entity_poly.entity_id
_entity_poly.type
_entity_poly.pdbx_seq_one_letter_code
_entity_poly.pdbx_strand_id
1 'polypeptide(L)'
;MPWQNPPSENIPLTLVDWRLSLTENDNEGIWSEFHDLLRDAGATLWPHQGTSLLKRKPSKYIRPNGYAFATPSRGLDGYTPWTAMDLTSFRYKNELKRPASLQNGHDGVVRVVVLRDEGHMHLKILRRIATEPLALLTSNHALPMLSEISFDLVTFCVFPLVGGADMHRAFSAMGVMSSVGDLLDMVMQALEGLGFLHDLKIAHRDAFSDNFLVQWLPESLKSMTVPITRPRVYLIDFETAVMFESDNDPSECTCTGIPMGDLKTYGRPVIPEMLNAVPYDPFKLDVWQLTVSLVFDTTFPSVESILTSMRVVDAGERPSASEALSRLSSVVHNMMPQSLLVPLAPFPNTGDDGT
;
A
#
# COMPACT_ATOMS: atom_id res chain seq x y z
N MET A 1 -9.39 -38.45 -1.09
CA MET A 1 -8.98 -38.86 0.28
C MET A 1 -9.08 -37.62 1.14
N PRO A 2 -9.53 -37.70 2.42
CA PRO A 2 -9.37 -36.57 3.32
C PRO A 2 -7.87 -36.31 3.50
N TRP A 3 -7.44 -35.11 3.16
CA TRP A 3 -6.04 -34.71 3.09
C TRP A 3 -5.38 -34.78 4.47
N GLN A 4 -4.10 -35.15 4.50
CA GLN A 4 -3.28 -34.97 5.70
C GLN A 4 -3.02 -33.48 5.84
N ASN A 5 -3.57 -32.89 6.91
CA ASN A 5 -3.23 -31.53 7.33
C ASN A 5 -1.70 -31.40 7.42
N PRO A 6 -1.09 -30.29 6.96
CA PRO A 6 0.31 -30.03 7.22
C PRO A 6 0.56 -30.14 8.73
N PRO A 7 1.63 -30.83 9.17
CA PRO A 7 1.92 -30.99 10.59
C PRO A 7 2.05 -29.61 11.24
N SER A 8 1.37 -29.40 12.38
CA SER A 8 1.42 -28.13 13.11
C SER A 8 2.84 -27.70 13.52
N GLU A 9 3.77 -28.66 13.55
CA GLU A 9 5.20 -28.46 13.84
C GLU A 9 5.96 -27.75 12.71
N ASN A 10 5.49 -27.85 11.46
CA ASN A 10 6.11 -27.20 10.31
C ASN A 10 5.67 -25.73 10.18
N ILE A 11 4.58 -25.32 10.85
CA ILE A 11 4.01 -23.98 10.75
C ILE A 11 4.68 -23.05 11.77
N PRO A 12 5.20 -21.88 11.35
CA PRO A 12 5.78 -20.88 12.25
C PRO A 12 4.90 -20.54 13.46
N LEU A 13 5.55 -20.14 14.56
CA LEU A 13 4.84 -19.77 15.78
C LEU A 13 4.27 -18.35 15.71
N THR A 14 4.98 -17.43 15.07
CA THR A 14 4.59 -16.01 14.95
C THR A 14 4.65 -15.50 13.52
N LEU A 15 3.92 -14.43 13.21
CA LEU A 15 3.99 -13.75 11.90
C LEU A 15 5.39 -13.16 11.67
N VAL A 16 6.10 -12.80 12.74
CA VAL A 16 7.50 -12.35 12.67
C VAL A 16 8.40 -13.47 12.20
N ASP A 17 8.27 -14.68 12.74
CA ASP A 17 9.05 -15.86 12.31
C ASP A 17 8.76 -16.19 10.83
N TRP A 18 7.48 -16.14 10.43
CA TRP A 18 7.11 -16.33 9.02
C TRP A 18 7.76 -15.27 8.13
N ARG A 19 7.74 -14.00 8.55
CA ARG A 19 8.31 -12.87 7.80
C ARG A 19 9.82 -13.04 7.57
N LEU A 20 10.55 -13.52 8.57
CA LEU A 20 12.00 -13.70 8.57
C LEU A 20 12.46 -14.97 7.82
N SER A 21 11.54 -15.89 7.52
CA SER A 21 11.81 -17.15 6.82
C SER A 21 12.00 -16.95 5.31
N LEU A 22 12.75 -15.90 4.90
CA LEU A 22 13.00 -15.59 3.50
C LEU A 22 13.54 -16.81 2.77
N THR A 23 12.84 -17.19 1.70
CA THR A 23 13.27 -18.27 0.84
C THR A 23 14.01 -17.73 -0.37
N GLU A 24 15.15 -18.32 -0.67
CA GLU A 24 15.92 -18.06 -1.88
C GLU A 24 15.75 -19.22 -2.87
N ASN A 25 15.83 -18.91 -4.18
CA ASN A 25 15.74 -19.88 -5.28
C ASN A 25 14.37 -20.59 -5.34
N ASP A 26 14.33 -21.80 -5.92
CA ASP A 26 13.11 -22.61 -6.08
C ASP A 26 12.57 -23.20 -4.75
N ASN A 27 13.09 -22.77 -3.60
CA ASN A 27 12.59 -23.22 -2.31
C ASN A 27 11.27 -22.48 -1.99
N GLU A 28 10.14 -23.17 -2.07
CA GLU A 28 8.84 -22.60 -1.70
C GLU A 28 8.68 -22.44 -0.17
N GLY A 29 9.60 -22.98 0.63
CA GLY A 29 9.61 -22.88 2.08
C GLY A 29 8.31 -23.35 2.69
N ILE A 30 7.83 -22.60 3.67
CA ILE A 30 6.56 -22.89 4.34
C ILE A 30 5.34 -22.89 3.41
N TRP A 31 5.40 -22.20 2.27
CA TRP A 31 4.27 -22.14 1.35
C TRP A 31 4.00 -23.47 0.63
N SER A 32 4.97 -24.39 0.56
CA SER A 32 4.76 -25.72 -0.01
C SER A 32 3.75 -26.54 0.80
N GLU A 33 3.71 -26.34 2.12
CA GLU A 33 2.77 -27.01 3.03
C GLU A 33 1.31 -26.62 2.75
N PHE A 34 1.08 -25.48 2.08
CA PHE A 34 -0.25 -24.95 1.76
C PHE A 34 -0.58 -25.02 0.26
N HIS A 35 0.30 -25.57 -0.58
CA HIS A 35 0.12 -25.53 -2.04
C HIS A 35 -1.17 -26.22 -2.50
N ASP A 36 -1.46 -27.41 -1.97
CA ASP A 36 -2.67 -28.16 -2.32
C ASP A 36 -3.94 -27.47 -1.81
N LEU A 37 -3.91 -26.97 -0.57
CA LEU A 37 -5.00 -26.22 0.03
C LEU A 37 -5.35 -24.96 -0.79
N LEU A 38 -4.34 -24.14 -1.13
CA LEU A 38 -4.54 -22.91 -1.88
C LEU A 38 -5.04 -23.22 -3.29
N ARG A 39 -4.51 -24.25 -3.95
CA ARG A 39 -4.98 -24.69 -5.26
C ARG A 39 -6.44 -25.14 -5.23
N ASP A 40 -6.83 -25.92 -4.22
CA ASP A 40 -8.21 -26.38 -4.03
C ASP A 40 -9.16 -25.20 -3.73
N ALA A 41 -8.68 -24.17 -3.02
CA ALA A 41 -9.36 -22.90 -2.82
C ALA A 41 -9.33 -21.96 -4.06
N GLY A 42 -8.78 -22.43 -5.18
CA GLY A 42 -8.78 -21.70 -6.45
C GLY A 42 -7.64 -20.70 -6.63
N ALA A 43 -6.56 -20.78 -5.85
CA ALA A 43 -5.38 -19.93 -5.95
C ALA A 43 -4.11 -20.76 -6.23
N THR A 44 -3.55 -20.64 -7.43
CA THR A 44 -2.28 -21.31 -7.79
C THR A 44 -1.14 -20.31 -7.69
N LEU A 45 -0.22 -20.51 -6.73
CA LEU A 45 0.92 -19.61 -6.51
C LEU A 45 1.82 -19.53 -7.76
N TRP A 46 2.40 -18.35 -7.99
CA TRP A 46 3.40 -18.20 -9.05
C TRP A 46 4.75 -18.80 -8.62
N PRO A 47 5.50 -19.42 -9.55
CA PRO A 47 6.82 -19.96 -9.26
C PRO A 47 7.87 -18.85 -9.03
N HIS A 48 8.94 -19.21 -8.33
CA HIS A 48 10.14 -18.37 -8.18
C HIS A 48 10.86 -18.19 -9.52
N GLN A 49 11.52 -17.05 -9.64
CA GLN A 49 12.45 -16.75 -10.72
C GLN A 49 13.67 -16.02 -10.16
N GLY A 50 14.58 -16.77 -9.53
CA GLY A 50 15.75 -16.23 -8.86
C GLY A 50 15.42 -15.65 -7.47
N THR A 51 16.21 -14.68 -7.01
CA THR A 51 16.11 -14.13 -5.65
C THR A 51 15.03 -13.07 -5.54
N SER A 52 14.08 -13.25 -4.62
CA SER A 52 13.03 -12.27 -4.27
C SER A 52 12.13 -11.85 -5.46
N LEU A 53 11.99 -12.72 -6.45
CA LEU A 53 11.18 -12.50 -7.66
C LEU A 53 10.32 -13.72 -7.94
N LEU A 54 9.02 -13.50 -8.10
CA LEU A 54 8.04 -14.50 -8.49
C LEU A 54 7.50 -14.13 -9.86
N LYS A 55 7.40 -15.10 -10.77
CA LYS A 55 6.99 -14.84 -12.15
C LYS A 55 5.83 -15.72 -12.56
N ARG A 56 4.81 -15.08 -13.13
CA ARG A 56 3.66 -15.76 -13.70
C ARG A 56 4.12 -16.74 -14.78
N LYS A 57 3.52 -17.93 -14.81
CA LYS A 57 3.76 -18.89 -15.89
C LYS A 57 3.45 -18.23 -17.26
N PRO A 58 4.29 -18.49 -18.29
CA PRO A 58 4.13 -17.86 -19.59
C PRO A 58 2.69 -18.00 -20.13
N SER A 59 2.13 -16.87 -20.56
CA SER A 59 0.84 -16.79 -21.25
C SER A 59 0.97 -15.82 -22.40
N LYS A 60 0.24 -16.09 -23.48
CA LYS A 60 0.20 -15.21 -24.65
C LYS A 60 -0.35 -13.82 -24.31
N TYR A 61 -1.25 -13.74 -23.34
CA TYR A 61 -1.89 -12.50 -22.90
C TYR A 61 -2.04 -12.47 -21.38
N ILE A 62 -1.99 -11.27 -20.82
CA ILE A 62 -2.36 -10.97 -19.44
C ILE A 62 -3.85 -10.65 -19.44
N ARG A 63 -4.62 -11.33 -18.59
CA ARG A 63 -6.05 -11.02 -18.49
C ARG A 63 -6.25 -9.72 -17.71
N PRO A 64 -7.04 -8.76 -18.21
CA PRO A 64 -7.41 -7.60 -17.44
C PRO A 64 -8.15 -8.02 -16.17
N ASN A 65 -7.77 -7.47 -15.01
CA ASN A 65 -8.41 -7.74 -13.73
C ASN A 65 -9.13 -6.51 -13.13
N GLY A 66 -9.04 -5.34 -13.78
CA GLY A 66 -9.60 -4.09 -13.29
C GLY A 66 -8.72 -3.31 -12.30
N TYR A 67 -7.56 -3.85 -11.91
CA TYR A 67 -6.64 -3.24 -10.93
C TYR A 67 -5.22 -3.01 -11.49
N ALA A 68 -4.90 -3.60 -12.65
CA ALA A 68 -3.60 -3.48 -13.29
C ALA A 68 -3.75 -3.02 -14.74
N PHE A 69 -3.13 -1.89 -15.08
CA PHE A 69 -3.09 -1.34 -16.43
C PHE A 69 -1.65 -0.94 -16.81
N ALA A 70 -1.42 -0.85 -18.11
CA ALA A 70 -0.19 -0.29 -18.68
C ALA A 70 -0.54 0.90 -19.57
N THR A 71 0.34 1.91 -19.58
CA THR A 71 0.19 3.06 -20.46
C THR A 71 0.53 2.66 -21.91
N PRO A 72 -0.16 3.21 -22.93
CA PRO A 72 0.18 2.93 -24.34
C PRO A 72 1.63 3.26 -24.68
N SER A 73 2.23 4.24 -23.99
CA SER A 73 3.62 4.67 -24.16
C SER A 73 4.66 3.62 -23.73
N ARG A 74 4.28 2.59 -22.98
CA ARG A 74 5.15 1.51 -22.51
C ARG A 74 4.98 0.21 -23.27
N GLY A 75 3.90 0.07 -24.04
CA GLY A 75 3.67 -1.10 -24.89
C GLY A 75 3.34 -2.39 -24.13
N LEU A 76 3.18 -3.47 -24.89
CA LEU A 76 2.75 -4.79 -24.41
C LEU A 76 3.80 -5.89 -24.58
N ASP A 77 4.99 -5.54 -25.10
CA ASP A 77 5.95 -6.49 -25.70
C ASP A 77 7.12 -6.87 -24.77
N GLY A 78 7.29 -6.18 -23.63
CA GLY A 78 8.27 -6.55 -22.62
C GLY A 78 9.70 -6.09 -22.89
N TYR A 79 9.95 -5.24 -23.90
CA TYR A 79 11.31 -4.80 -24.24
C TYR A 79 11.79 -3.56 -23.47
N THR A 80 10.87 -2.82 -22.82
CA THR A 80 11.22 -1.67 -21.99
C THR A 80 10.75 -1.86 -20.55
N PRO A 81 11.39 -1.25 -19.55
CA PRO A 81 10.85 -1.24 -18.20
C PRO A 81 9.46 -0.57 -18.16
N TRP A 82 8.59 -1.06 -17.28
CA TRP A 82 7.20 -0.63 -17.04
C TRP A 82 6.20 -1.00 -18.15
N THR A 83 6.48 -2.06 -18.91
CA THR A 83 5.52 -2.61 -19.90
C THR A 83 4.39 -3.38 -19.22
N ALA A 84 3.35 -3.71 -19.98
CA ALA A 84 2.34 -4.67 -19.50
C ALA A 84 2.96 -6.02 -19.07
N MET A 85 4.06 -6.46 -19.68
CA MET A 85 4.72 -7.71 -19.29
C MET A 85 5.33 -7.66 -17.89
N ASP A 86 5.63 -6.48 -17.35
CA ASP A 86 6.10 -6.36 -15.96
C ASP A 86 5.02 -6.72 -14.95
N LEU A 87 3.73 -6.68 -15.34
CA LEU A 87 2.61 -7.19 -14.53
C LEU A 87 2.65 -8.71 -14.33
N THR A 88 3.53 -9.42 -15.05
CA THR A 88 3.78 -10.87 -14.85
C THR A 88 4.89 -11.14 -13.86
N SER A 89 5.49 -10.10 -13.29
CA SER A 89 6.60 -10.18 -12.35
C SER A 89 6.20 -9.56 -11.02
N PHE A 90 6.53 -10.23 -9.92
CA PHE A 90 6.22 -9.75 -8.58
C PHE A 90 7.46 -9.82 -7.69
N ARG A 91 7.92 -8.65 -7.26
CA ARG A 91 9.01 -8.54 -6.29
C ARG A 91 8.41 -8.46 -4.89
N TYR A 92 8.93 -9.26 -3.97
CA TYR A 92 8.49 -9.25 -2.58
C TYR A 92 9.65 -8.86 -1.65
N LYS A 93 9.31 -8.23 -0.52
CA LYS A 93 10.26 -7.85 0.54
C LYS A 93 10.23 -8.83 1.73
N ASN A 94 9.18 -9.64 1.84
CA ASN A 94 9.01 -10.65 2.88
C ASN A 94 8.06 -11.77 2.42
N GLU A 95 8.03 -12.87 3.18
CA GLU A 95 7.28 -14.09 2.86
C GLU A 95 5.82 -14.08 3.31
N LEU A 96 5.26 -12.95 3.79
CA LEU A 96 3.86 -12.90 4.22
C LEU A 96 2.88 -12.86 3.04
N LYS A 97 3.36 -12.70 1.81
CA LYS A 97 2.50 -12.64 0.62
C LYS A 97 3.14 -13.27 -0.61
N ARG A 98 2.32 -13.93 -1.42
CA ARG A 98 2.70 -14.50 -2.73
C ARG A 98 1.65 -14.18 -3.80
N PRO A 99 2.06 -13.83 -5.02
CA PRO A 99 1.14 -13.70 -6.13
C PRO A 99 0.62 -15.09 -6.54
N ALA A 100 -0.61 -15.13 -7.05
CA ALA A 100 -1.28 -16.33 -7.48
C ALA A 100 -2.14 -16.07 -8.72
N SER A 101 -2.24 -17.07 -9.59
CA SER A 101 -3.27 -17.13 -10.62
C SER A 101 -4.53 -17.74 -10.02
N LEU A 102 -5.63 -17.00 -10.07
CA LEU A 102 -6.93 -17.36 -9.50
C LEU A 102 -7.74 -18.21 -10.49
N GLN A 103 -8.69 -19.00 -9.98
CA GLN A 103 -9.51 -19.91 -10.77
C GLN A 103 -10.37 -19.20 -11.83
N ASN A 104 -10.76 -17.95 -11.59
CA ASN A 104 -11.45 -17.10 -12.57
C ASN A 104 -10.54 -16.61 -13.71
N GLY A 105 -9.23 -16.91 -13.64
CA GLY A 105 -8.20 -16.56 -14.60
C GLY A 105 -7.60 -15.17 -14.42
N HIS A 106 -8.00 -14.42 -13.39
CA HIS A 106 -7.31 -13.20 -12.98
C HIS A 106 -6.10 -13.54 -12.11
N ASP A 107 -5.21 -12.58 -11.93
CA ASP A 107 -4.08 -12.68 -11.02
C ASP A 107 -4.34 -11.87 -9.75
N GLY A 108 -3.91 -12.42 -8.61
CA GLY A 108 -4.10 -11.88 -7.27
C GLY A 108 -2.87 -12.07 -6.40
N VAL A 109 -2.96 -11.61 -5.16
CA VAL A 109 -1.95 -11.77 -4.12
C VAL A 109 -2.60 -12.46 -2.93
N VAL A 110 -2.07 -13.61 -2.54
CA VAL A 110 -2.41 -14.34 -1.32
C VAL A 110 -1.53 -13.81 -0.21
N ARG A 111 -2.13 -13.33 0.89
CA ARG A 111 -1.42 -12.81 2.06
C ARG A 111 -1.81 -13.62 3.30
N VAL A 112 -0.83 -13.99 4.12
CA VAL A 112 -1.05 -14.47 5.49
C VAL A 112 -1.51 -13.30 6.34
N VAL A 113 -2.71 -13.38 6.91
CA VAL A 113 -3.29 -12.30 7.72
C VAL A 113 -3.40 -12.72 9.19
N VAL A 114 -3.82 -13.94 9.47
CA VAL A 114 -3.88 -14.49 10.83
C VAL A 114 -2.95 -15.69 10.92
N LEU A 115 -2.21 -15.76 12.01
CA LEU A 115 -1.46 -16.95 12.41
C LEU A 115 -1.65 -17.14 13.92
N ARG A 116 -2.30 -18.23 14.31
CA ARG A 116 -2.64 -18.58 15.69
C ARG A 116 -3.39 -17.42 16.35
N ASP A 117 -2.76 -16.75 17.31
CA ASP A 117 -3.33 -15.65 18.07
C ASP A 117 -2.95 -14.25 17.53
N GLU A 118 -2.18 -14.17 16.44
CA GLU A 118 -1.73 -12.92 15.83
C GLU A 118 -2.58 -12.53 14.60
N GLY A 119 -2.74 -11.23 14.36
CA GLY A 119 -3.36 -10.70 13.13
C GLY A 119 -4.90 -10.64 13.13
N HIS A 120 -5.57 -11.01 14.22
CA HIS A 120 -7.03 -10.95 14.32
C HIS A 120 -7.61 -9.53 14.15
N MET A 121 -6.93 -8.51 14.68
CA MET A 121 -7.36 -7.11 14.48
C MET A 121 -7.23 -6.69 13.01
N HIS A 122 -6.13 -7.07 12.34
CA HIS A 122 -5.93 -6.84 10.91
C HIS A 122 -7.07 -7.47 10.10
N LEU A 123 -7.42 -8.74 10.38
CA LEU A 123 -8.55 -9.40 9.72
C LEU A 123 -9.90 -8.72 10.02
N LYS A 124 -10.14 -8.30 11.26
CA LYS A 124 -11.36 -7.58 11.67
C LYS A 124 -11.52 -6.28 10.88
N ILE A 125 -10.44 -5.51 10.72
CA ILE A 125 -10.42 -4.27 9.94
C ILE A 125 -10.69 -4.57 8.46
N LEU A 126 -9.97 -5.53 7.86
CA LEU A 126 -10.17 -5.91 6.46
C LEU A 126 -11.60 -6.35 6.17
N ARG A 127 -12.19 -7.20 7.01
CA ARG A 127 -13.60 -7.60 6.85
C ARG A 127 -14.53 -6.39 6.89
N ARG A 128 -14.25 -5.38 7.72
CA ARG A 128 -15.08 -4.17 7.80
C ARG A 128 -14.97 -3.29 6.55
N ILE A 129 -13.76 -3.01 6.07
CA ILE A 129 -13.53 -1.98 5.04
C ILE A 129 -13.27 -2.54 3.65
N ALA A 130 -12.73 -3.75 3.52
CA ALA A 130 -12.30 -4.33 2.26
C ALA A 130 -13.32 -5.33 1.68
N THR A 131 -14.52 -5.42 2.28
CA THR A 131 -15.65 -6.23 1.76
C THR A 131 -16.91 -5.39 1.64
N GLU A 132 -17.98 -5.94 1.05
CA GLU A 132 -19.25 -5.24 0.98
C GLU A 132 -19.86 -4.93 2.38
N PRO A 133 -20.59 -3.81 2.51
CA PRO A 133 -20.87 -2.81 1.48
C PRO A 133 -19.79 -1.73 1.36
N LEU A 134 -18.89 -1.60 2.33
CA LEU A 134 -17.98 -0.45 2.40
C LEU A 134 -16.93 -0.42 1.29
N ALA A 135 -16.51 -1.59 0.78
CA ALA A 135 -15.62 -1.68 -0.38
C ALA A 135 -16.19 -1.08 -1.67
N LEU A 136 -17.51 -0.83 -1.72
CA LEU A 136 -18.18 -0.23 -2.89
C LEU A 136 -18.15 1.30 -2.89
N LEU A 137 -17.75 1.93 -1.77
CA LEU A 137 -17.74 3.38 -1.65
C LEU A 137 -16.55 3.98 -2.39
N THR A 138 -16.79 5.05 -3.16
CA THR A 138 -15.75 5.68 -3.98
C THR A 138 -14.62 6.27 -3.14
N SER A 139 -14.94 6.80 -1.97
CA SER A 139 -14.02 7.34 -0.97
C SER A 139 -13.25 6.28 -0.19
N ASN A 140 -13.64 5.01 -0.30
CA ASN A 140 -12.89 3.93 0.31
C ASN A 140 -11.75 3.50 -0.60
N HIS A 141 -10.54 3.86 -0.21
CA HIS A 141 -9.33 3.49 -0.93
C HIS A 141 -8.70 2.18 -0.42
N ALA A 142 -9.28 1.46 0.54
CA ALA A 142 -8.75 0.15 0.92
C ALA A 142 -8.79 -0.82 -0.28
N LEU A 143 -7.73 -1.58 -0.50
CA LEU A 143 -7.72 -2.59 -1.55
C LEU A 143 -8.75 -3.70 -1.22
N PRO A 144 -9.71 -3.99 -2.11
CA PRO A 144 -10.75 -4.97 -1.83
C PRO A 144 -10.19 -6.37 -1.57
N MET A 145 -10.73 -7.04 -0.56
CA MET A 145 -10.45 -8.43 -0.23
C MET A 145 -11.40 -9.33 -1.02
N LEU A 146 -10.85 -10.13 -1.93
CA LEU A 146 -11.63 -10.96 -2.85
C LEU A 146 -12.15 -12.23 -2.18
N SER A 147 -11.36 -12.84 -1.31
CA SER A 147 -11.74 -14.04 -0.59
C SER A 147 -10.88 -14.25 0.65
N GLU A 148 -11.43 -14.98 1.61
CA GLU A 148 -10.74 -15.45 2.80
C GLU A 148 -10.60 -16.98 2.72
N ILE A 149 -9.42 -17.50 3.04
CA ILE A 149 -9.10 -18.93 3.05
C ILE A 149 -8.54 -19.27 4.43
N SER A 150 -9.35 -19.87 5.29
CA SER A 150 -8.95 -20.26 6.64
C SER A 150 -8.61 -21.74 6.72
N PHE A 151 -7.55 -22.06 7.43
CA PHE A 151 -7.11 -23.41 7.70
C PHE A 151 -6.45 -23.49 9.08
N ASP A 152 -7.11 -24.19 10.01
CA ASP A 152 -6.62 -24.46 11.37
C ASP A 152 -6.00 -23.23 12.06
N LEU A 153 -4.68 -23.10 11.98
CA LEU A 153 -3.89 -22.05 12.61
C LEU A 153 -3.65 -20.81 11.72
N VAL A 154 -4.01 -20.83 10.43
CA VAL A 154 -3.65 -19.80 9.46
C VAL A 154 -4.88 -19.30 8.73
N THR A 155 -5.01 -17.98 8.55
CA THR A 155 -5.97 -17.40 7.61
C THR A 155 -5.25 -16.59 6.55
N PHE A 156 -5.49 -16.94 5.30
CA PHE A 156 -5.05 -16.20 4.13
C PHE A 156 -6.17 -15.29 3.63
N CYS A 157 -5.81 -14.12 3.15
CA CYS A 157 -6.69 -13.23 2.41
C CYS A 157 -6.16 -13.04 1.00
N VAL A 158 -7.05 -13.04 0.02
CA VAL A 158 -6.72 -12.87 -1.40
C VAL A 158 -7.11 -11.47 -1.84
N PHE A 159 -6.17 -10.76 -2.44
CA PHE A 159 -6.34 -9.42 -2.98
C PHE A 159 -6.11 -9.39 -4.48
N PRO A 160 -6.69 -8.46 -5.24
CA PRO A 160 -6.35 -8.31 -6.65
C PRO A 160 -4.90 -7.83 -6.81
N LEU A 161 -4.23 -8.29 -7.86
CA LEU A 161 -2.90 -7.78 -8.21
C LEU A 161 -3.03 -6.38 -8.84
N VAL A 162 -2.43 -5.37 -8.21
CA VAL A 162 -2.42 -3.97 -8.67
C VAL A 162 -1.17 -3.71 -9.52
N GLY A 163 -1.32 -2.97 -10.61
CA GLY A 163 -0.27 -2.92 -11.65
C GLY A 163 0.84 -1.89 -11.45
N GLY A 164 0.48 -0.63 -11.16
CA GLY A 164 1.37 0.53 -11.23
C GLY A 164 2.36 0.71 -10.09
N ALA A 165 2.74 -0.34 -9.36
CA ALA A 165 3.65 -0.12 -8.24
C ALA A 165 2.94 0.47 -7.01
N ASP A 166 3.74 0.90 -6.06
CA ASP A 166 3.37 1.84 -5.02
C ASP A 166 3.63 3.30 -5.44
N MET A 167 2.99 4.26 -4.76
CA MET A 167 3.01 5.69 -5.07
C MET A 167 4.42 6.28 -5.00
N HIS A 168 5.28 5.77 -4.11
CA HIS A 168 6.66 6.23 -3.99
C HIS A 168 7.41 6.15 -5.34
N ARG A 169 7.12 5.11 -6.14
CA ARG A 169 7.73 4.91 -7.45
C ARG A 169 7.39 5.99 -8.46
N ALA A 170 6.28 6.71 -8.29
CA ALA A 170 5.86 7.76 -9.22
C ALA A 170 6.83 8.95 -9.23
N PHE A 171 7.60 9.14 -8.15
CA PHE A 171 8.56 10.25 -8.01
C PHE A 171 10.00 9.80 -7.73
N SER A 172 10.23 8.55 -7.30
CA SER A 172 11.59 8.06 -7.02
C SER A 172 12.17 7.14 -8.10
N ALA A 173 11.33 6.52 -8.93
CA ALA A 173 11.82 5.55 -9.90
C ALA A 173 12.41 6.23 -11.14
N MET A 174 13.64 5.82 -11.48
CA MET A 174 14.31 6.29 -12.70
C MET A 174 13.45 6.02 -13.94
N GLY A 175 13.25 7.07 -14.73
CA GLY A 175 12.56 7.00 -16.01
C GLY A 175 11.03 7.01 -15.94
N VAL A 176 10.42 7.13 -14.75
CA VAL A 176 9.00 7.46 -14.63
C VAL A 176 8.84 8.97 -14.80
N MET A 177 7.87 9.37 -15.64
CA MET A 177 7.70 10.76 -16.08
C MET A 177 6.35 11.34 -15.60
N SER A 178 6.07 11.19 -14.30
CA SER A 178 4.89 11.78 -13.66
C SER A 178 5.04 13.30 -13.54
N SER A 179 3.97 14.05 -13.77
CA SER A 179 3.94 15.49 -13.50
C SER A 179 3.59 15.81 -12.05
N VAL A 180 3.73 17.07 -11.64
CA VAL A 180 3.17 17.56 -10.38
C VAL A 180 1.67 17.25 -10.30
N GLY A 181 0.92 17.46 -11.39
CA GLY A 181 -0.53 17.16 -11.42
C GLY A 181 -0.85 15.70 -11.13
N ASP A 182 -0.08 14.77 -11.73
CA ASP A 182 -0.24 13.35 -11.48
C ASP A 182 -0.06 13.00 -9.99
N LEU A 183 0.98 13.56 -9.34
CA LEU A 183 1.24 13.32 -7.93
C LEU A 183 0.16 13.92 -7.03
N LEU A 184 -0.27 15.15 -7.30
CA LEU A 184 -1.31 15.78 -6.49
C LEU A 184 -2.64 15.04 -6.58
N ASP A 185 -2.98 14.49 -7.75
CA ASP A 185 -4.14 13.61 -7.91
C ASP A 185 -4.01 12.32 -7.06
N MET A 186 -2.81 11.78 -6.90
CA MET A 186 -2.55 10.62 -6.05
C MET A 186 -2.60 10.98 -4.54
N VAL A 187 -2.01 12.12 -4.15
CA VAL A 187 -2.01 12.60 -2.76
C VAL A 187 -3.43 12.92 -2.28
N MET A 188 -4.26 13.55 -3.12
CA MET A 188 -5.66 13.81 -2.79
C MET A 188 -6.44 12.51 -2.58
N GLN A 189 -6.25 11.48 -3.42
CA GLN A 189 -6.87 10.16 -3.22
C GLN A 189 -6.38 9.47 -1.94
N ALA A 190 -5.08 9.56 -1.62
CA ALA A 190 -4.55 9.03 -0.36
C ALA A 190 -5.20 9.71 0.86
N LEU A 191 -5.38 11.03 0.82
CA LEU A 191 -6.07 11.77 1.88
C LEU A 191 -7.55 11.45 1.97
N GLU A 192 -8.24 11.26 0.84
CA GLU A 192 -9.64 10.79 0.82
C GLU A 192 -9.77 9.43 1.50
N GLY A 193 -8.85 8.50 1.18
CA GLY A 193 -8.77 7.18 1.81
C GLY A 193 -8.53 7.24 3.32
N LEU A 194 -7.60 8.08 3.77
CA LEU A 194 -7.35 8.27 5.19
C LEU A 194 -8.55 8.91 5.90
N GLY A 195 -9.16 9.94 5.31
CA GLY A 195 -10.38 10.55 5.85
C GLY A 195 -11.51 9.54 6.03
N PHE A 196 -11.72 8.67 5.04
CA PHE A 196 -12.70 7.58 5.13
C PHE A 196 -12.41 6.63 6.31
N LEU A 197 -11.15 6.23 6.52
CA LEU A 197 -10.79 5.38 7.67
C LEU A 197 -11.00 6.10 9.00
N HIS A 198 -10.61 7.37 9.07
CA HIS A 198 -10.69 8.18 10.28
C HIS A 198 -12.14 8.40 10.71
N ASP A 199 -13.07 8.56 9.75
CA ASP A 199 -14.51 8.62 10.00
C ASP A 199 -15.06 7.32 10.61
N LEU A 200 -14.43 6.18 10.30
CA LEU A 200 -14.74 4.87 10.88
C LEU A 200 -13.98 4.57 12.18
N LYS A 201 -13.23 5.55 12.72
CA LYS A 201 -12.35 5.39 13.88
C LYS A 201 -11.26 4.34 13.69
N ILE A 202 -10.75 4.24 12.46
CA ILE A 202 -9.63 3.38 12.10
C ILE A 202 -8.43 4.28 11.79
N ALA A 203 -7.30 4.05 12.44
CA ALA A 203 -6.02 4.68 12.10
C ALA A 203 -5.07 3.63 11.54
N HIS A 204 -4.41 3.94 10.42
CA HIS A 204 -3.57 2.97 9.70
C HIS A 204 -2.23 2.72 10.39
N ARG A 205 -1.59 3.77 10.93
CA ARG A 205 -0.30 3.78 11.64
C ARG A 205 0.91 3.30 10.82
N ASP A 206 0.77 3.11 9.52
CA ASP A 206 1.88 2.90 8.57
C ASP A 206 1.53 3.52 7.21
N ALA A 207 0.93 4.72 7.21
CA ALA A 207 0.41 5.39 6.03
C ALA A 207 1.50 6.03 5.16
N PHE A 208 2.60 5.33 4.87
CA PHE A 208 3.68 5.80 3.99
C PHE A 208 3.35 5.54 2.52
N SER A 209 3.94 6.32 1.61
CA SER A 209 3.69 6.26 0.16
C SER A 209 3.92 4.88 -0.48
N ASP A 210 4.70 3.99 0.15
CA ASP A 210 4.89 2.62 -0.34
C ASP A 210 3.75 1.65 0.03
N ASN A 211 2.82 2.06 0.90
CA ASN A 211 1.57 1.34 1.20
C ASN A 211 0.35 1.86 0.40
N PHE A 212 0.58 2.78 -0.54
CA PHE A 212 -0.44 3.23 -1.49
C PHE A 212 -0.12 2.69 -2.88
N LEU A 213 -0.78 1.61 -3.29
CA LEU A 213 -0.65 1.07 -4.64
C LEU A 213 -1.37 1.94 -5.67
N VAL A 214 -0.83 2.03 -6.88
CA VAL A 214 -1.39 2.84 -7.96
C VAL A 214 -1.77 1.93 -9.12
N GLN A 215 -2.95 2.11 -9.71
CA GLN A 215 -3.47 1.22 -10.76
C GLN A 215 -2.55 1.12 -12.00
N TRP A 216 -1.89 2.23 -12.36
CA TRP A 216 -0.75 2.35 -13.29
C TRP A 216 0.05 3.61 -12.92
N LEU A 217 1.36 3.67 -13.19
CA LEU A 217 2.11 4.92 -13.01
C LEU A 217 1.76 5.89 -14.13
N PRO A 218 1.21 7.07 -13.83
CA PRO A 218 0.93 8.07 -14.85
C PRO A 218 2.24 8.67 -15.36
N GLU A 219 2.30 8.95 -16.67
CA GLU A 219 3.50 9.48 -17.33
C GLU A 219 3.14 10.70 -18.18
N SER A 220 2.41 11.64 -17.60
CA SER A 220 1.86 12.78 -18.36
C SER A 220 2.96 13.69 -18.94
N LEU A 221 4.16 13.73 -18.35
CA LEU A 221 5.30 14.46 -18.94
C LEU A 221 5.90 13.74 -20.14
N LYS A 222 5.71 12.43 -20.27
CA LYS A 222 6.16 11.69 -21.45
C LYS A 222 5.30 12.01 -22.66
N SER A 223 3.98 12.11 -22.47
CA SER A 223 3.04 12.48 -23.53
C SER A 223 2.90 13.99 -23.71
N MET A 224 3.33 14.79 -22.72
CA MET A 224 3.06 16.23 -22.63
C MET A 224 1.56 16.54 -22.79
N THR A 225 0.71 15.71 -22.20
CA THR A 225 -0.74 15.89 -22.20
C THR A 225 -1.32 15.69 -20.81
N VAL A 226 -2.29 16.53 -20.44
CA VAL A 226 -3.10 16.30 -19.25
C VAL A 226 -3.91 15.02 -19.45
N PRO A 227 -3.83 14.02 -18.55
CA PRO A 227 -4.53 12.76 -18.72
C PRO A 227 -6.04 12.94 -18.54
N ILE A 228 -6.83 12.27 -19.38
CA ILE A 228 -8.30 12.24 -19.24
C ILE A 228 -8.70 11.36 -18.04
N THR A 229 -7.98 10.26 -17.83
CA THR A 229 -8.23 9.29 -16.76
C THR A 229 -7.09 9.30 -15.76
N ARG A 230 -7.44 9.25 -14.48
CA ARG A 230 -6.48 9.19 -13.36
C ARG A 230 -6.43 7.76 -12.81
N PRO A 231 -5.25 7.24 -12.44
CA PRO A 231 -5.17 5.94 -11.79
C PRO A 231 -5.81 5.99 -10.42
N ARG A 232 -6.54 4.93 -10.06
CA ARG A 232 -7.02 4.77 -8.69
C ARG A 232 -5.85 4.44 -7.77
N VAL A 233 -5.81 5.07 -6.60
CA VAL A 233 -4.89 4.77 -5.51
C VAL A 233 -5.57 3.81 -4.52
N TYR A 234 -4.87 2.77 -4.09
CA TYR A 234 -5.34 1.78 -3.14
C TYR A 234 -4.40 1.68 -1.93
N LEU A 235 -4.95 1.87 -0.74
CA LEU A 235 -4.27 1.68 0.54
C LEU A 235 -4.27 0.18 0.91
N ILE A 236 -3.11 -0.31 1.32
CA ILE A 236 -2.86 -1.70 1.71
C ILE A 236 -2.16 -1.77 3.07
N ASP A 237 -2.08 -2.98 3.62
CA ASP A 237 -1.25 -3.31 4.79
C ASP A 237 -1.75 -2.75 6.13
N PHE A 238 -2.93 -3.22 6.55
CA PHE A 238 -3.58 -2.83 7.81
C PHE A 238 -3.06 -3.61 9.03
N GLU A 239 -1.82 -4.10 8.98
CA GLU A 239 -1.26 -4.93 10.06
C GLU A 239 -1.01 -4.14 11.35
N THR A 240 -0.63 -2.86 11.21
CA THR A 240 -0.38 -1.94 12.32
C THR A 240 -1.61 -1.10 12.69
N ALA A 241 -2.70 -1.27 11.93
CA ALA A 241 -3.89 -0.45 12.07
C ALA A 241 -4.64 -0.78 13.38
N VAL A 242 -5.24 0.26 13.95
CA VAL A 242 -6.09 0.15 15.15
C VAL A 242 -7.49 0.60 14.80
N MET A 243 -8.47 0.04 15.50
CA MET A 243 -9.88 0.41 15.37
C MET A 243 -10.45 0.67 16.76
N PHE A 244 -10.92 1.90 16.98
CA PHE A 244 -11.60 2.30 18.20
C PHE A 244 -13.12 2.06 18.09
N GLU A 245 -13.82 2.04 19.22
CA GLU A 245 -15.28 1.94 19.20
C GLU A 245 -15.89 3.26 18.70
N SER A 246 -17.05 3.17 18.07
CA SER A 246 -17.66 4.33 17.39
C SER A 246 -18.10 5.44 18.34
N ASP A 247 -18.34 5.10 19.61
CA ASP A 247 -18.78 6.00 20.68
C ASP A 247 -17.64 6.57 21.53
N ASN A 248 -16.39 6.14 21.29
CA ASN A 248 -15.23 6.73 21.95
C ASN A 248 -15.15 8.24 21.65
N ASP A 249 -14.86 9.01 22.69
CA ASP A 249 -14.53 10.42 22.52
C ASP A 249 -13.25 10.54 21.68
N PRO A 250 -13.16 11.48 20.72
CA PRO A 250 -11.95 11.68 19.93
C PRO A 250 -10.68 11.86 20.76
N SER A 251 -10.77 12.46 21.96
CA SER A 251 -9.62 12.66 22.87
C SER A 251 -9.14 11.37 23.53
N GLU A 252 -9.96 10.32 23.55
CA GLU A 252 -9.61 9.00 24.09
C GLU A 252 -9.00 8.08 23.03
N CYS A 253 -9.17 8.41 21.74
CA CYS A 253 -8.65 7.65 20.62
C CYS A 253 -7.15 7.88 20.43
N THR A 254 -6.33 7.42 21.39
CA THR A 254 -4.88 7.63 21.41
C THR A 254 -4.11 6.33 21.28
N CYS A 255 -2.84 6.42 20.86
CA CYS A 255 -1.89 5.33 20.84
C CYS A 255 -0.60 5.74 21.57
N THR A 256 0.16 4.76 22.04
CA THR A 256 1.49 4.96 22.63
C THR A 256 2.52 4.08 21.91
N GLY A 257 3.79 4.52 21.94
CA GLY A 257 4.90 3.77 21.34
C GLY A 257 4.81 3.62 19.82
N ILE A 258 5.75 2.87 19.27
CA ILE A 258 5.79 2.56 17.82
C ILE A 258 4.75 1.50 17.43
N PRO A 259 4.33 1.44 16.15
CA PRO A 259 3.27 0.53 15.71
C PRO A 259 3.62 -0.95 15.71
N MET A 260 4.89 -1.31 15.48
CA MET A 260 5.32 -2.71 15.44
C MET A 260 6.81 -2.86 15.76
N GLY A 261 7.17 -3.98 16.39
CA GLY A 261 8.56 -4.34 16.66
C GLY A 261 9.16 -3.50 17.79
N ASP A 262 10.47 -3.28 17.72
CA ASP A 262 11.20 -2.43 18.67
C ASP A 262 11.87 -1.24 17.96
N LEU A 263 12.29 -0.24 18.73
CA LEU A 263 12.93 0.97 18.19
C LEU A 263 14.24 0.68 17.43
N LYS A 264 14.88 -0.48 17.65
CA LYS A 264 16.13 -0.85 16.98
C LYS A 264 15.87 -1.39 15.57
N THR A 265 14.71 -1.99 15.36
CA THR A 265 14.32 -2.68 14.12
C THR A 265 13.30 -1.88 13.32
N TYR A 266 12.65 -0.88 13.92
CA TYR A 266 11.69 -0.01 13.25
C TYR A 266 12.38 0.95 12.28
N GLY A 267 12.31 0.63 10.98
CA GLY A 267 12.98 1.38 9.91
C GLY A 267 12.22 2.59 9.37
N ARG A 268 11.05 2.93 9.93
CA ARG A 268 10.25 4.08 9.48
C ARG A 268 10.58 5.33 10.31
N PRO A 269 10.41 6.55 9.74
CA PRO A 269 10.43 7.78 10.52
C PRO A 269 9.46 7.74 11.70
N VAL A 270 9.88 8.32 12.84
CA VAL A 270 9.13 8.35 14.10
C VAL A 270 8.89 9.78 14.56
N ILE A 271 7.73 10.02 15.17
CA ILE A 271 7.46 11.27 15.88
C ILE A 271 8.01 11.18 17.33
N PRO A 272 8.40 12.32 17.96
CA PRO A 272 8.97 12.31 19.32
C PRO A 272 8.11 11.63 20.39
N GLU A 273 6.78 11.69 20.25
CA GLU A 273 5.81 11.10 21.16
C GLU A 273 5.95 9.57 21.21
N MET A 274 6.24 8.94 20.07
CA MET A 274 6.47 7.48 19.99
C MET A 274 7.73 7.05 20.75
N LEU A 275 8.78 7.86 20.72
CA LEU A 275 10.06 7.57 21.39
C LEU A 275 9.91 7.59 22.91
N ASN A 276 9.07 8.48 23.43
CA ASN A 276 8.88 8.69 24.85
C ASN A 276 7.64 7.98 25.41
N ALA A 277 6.99 7.13 24.60
CA ALA A 277 5.73 6.45 24.92
C ALA A 277 4.62 7.42 25.41
N VAL A 278 4.64 8.65 24.91
CA VAL A 278 3.62 9.66 25.18
C VAL A 278 2.39 9.35 24.30
N PRO A 279 1.15 9.46 24.83
CA PRO A 279 -0.04 9.32 24.02
C PRO A 279 -0.05 10.31 22.84
N TYR A 280 -0.35 9.81 21.65
CA TYR A 280 -0.50 10.62 20.45
C TYR A 280 -1.80 10.27 19.72
N ASP A 281 -2.27 11.22 18.90
CA ASP A 281 -3.39 11.04 17.98
C ASP A 281 -2.92 10.19 16.77
N PRO A 282 -3.43 8.95 16.60
CA PRO A 282 -3.00 8.07 15.53
C PRO A 282 -3.59 8.47 14.17
N PHE A 283 -4.66 9.26 14.13
CA PHE A 283 -5.22 9.79 12.89
C PHE A 283 -4.34 10.90 12.32
N LYS A 284 -3.87 11.81 13.20
CA LYS A 284 -2.89 12.84 12.81
C LYS A 284 -1.56 12.20 12.42
N LEU A 285 -1.18 11.09 13.07
CA LEU A 285 0.01 10.31 12.68
C LEU A 285 -0.07 9.87 11.21
N ASP A 286 -1.20 9.34 10.74
CA ASP A 286 -1.33 8.90 9.34
C ASP A 286 -1.06 10.04 8.35
N VAL A 287 -1.59 11.24 8.64
CA VAL A 287 -1.38 12.46 7.83
C VAL A 287 0.11 12.84 7.79
N TRP A 288 0.78 12.76 8.94
CA TRP A 288 2.21 13.00 9.03
C TRP A 288 3.01 11.95 8.26
N GLN A 289 2.74 10.66 8.45
CA GLN A 289 3.43 9.54 7.78
C GLN A 289 3.31 9.62 6.26
N LEU A 290 2.10 9.89 5.75
CA LEU A 290 1.87 10.10 4.33
C LEU A 290 2.80 11.20 3.86
N THR A 291 2.74 12.36 4.51
CA THR A 291 3.44 13.52 3.99
C THR A 291 4.94 13.38 4.11
N VAL A 292 5.52 12.92 5.22
CA VAL A 292 6.99 12.76 5.34
C VAL A 292 7.58 11.79 4.33
N SER A 293 6.77 10.87 3.81
CA SER A 293 7.17 9.94 2.75
C SER A 293 7.19 10.56 1.34
N LEU A 294 6.59 11.73 1.15
CA LEU A 294 6.51 12.44 -0.15
C LEU A 294 7.76 13.28 -0.41
N VAL A 295 8.88 12.64 -0.73
CA VAL A 295 10.18 13.32 -0.90
C VAL A 295 10.30 13.96 -2.30
N PHE A 296 9.47 14.96 -2.57
CA PHE A 296 9.49 15.78 -3.79
C PHE A 296 9.05 17.22 -3.48
N ASP A 297 9.39 18.15 -4.38
CA ASP A 297 8.97 19.55 -4.32
C ASP A 297 8.14 19.89 -5.57
N THR A 298 6.94 20.44 -5.36
CA THR A 298 6.02 20.81 -6.43
C THR A 298 6.32 22.16 -7.06
N THR A 299 7.13 23.01 -6.40
CA THR A 299 7.45 24.41 -6.71
C THR A 299 6.28 25.39 -6.59
N PHE A 300 5.09 24.93 -6.19
CA PHE A 300 3.90 25.77 -6.01
C PHE A 300 3.76 26.17 -4.54
N PRO A 301 4.01 27.44 -4.16
CA PRO A 301 4.05 27.83 -2.74
C PRO A 301 2.76 27.54 -1.96
N SER A 302 1.60 27.64 -2.62
CA SER A 302 0.31 27.34 -2.02
C SER A 302 0.14 25.85 -1.71
N VAL A 303 0.69 24.97 -2.53
CA VAL A 303 0.68 23.51 -2.32
C VAL A 303 1.72 23.13 -1.27
N GLU A 304 2.94 23.66 -1.37
CA GLU A 304 4.01 23.42 -0.40
C GLU A 304 3.62 23.85 1.01
N SER A 305 2.92 24.97 1.15
CA SER A 305 2.41 25.42 2.46
C SER A 305 1.46 24.39 3.09
N ILE A 306 0.60 23.74 2.29
CA ILE A 306 -0.33 22.71 2.77
C ILE A 306 0.42 21.44 3.14
N LEU A 307 1.31 20.95 2.27
CA LEU A 307 2.12 19.75 2.56
C LEU A 307 3.00 19.97 3.81
N THR A 308 3.56 21.17 3.98
CA THR A 308 4.34 21.51 5.17
C THR A 308 3.50 21.45 6.45
N SER A 309 2.25 21.94 6.41
CA SER A 309 1.36 21.89 7.58
C SER A 309 1.04 20.46 8.05
N MET A 310 1.07 19.49 7.15
CA MET A 310 0.81 18.08 7.44
C MET A 310 2.02 17.36 8.07
N ARG A 311 3.23 17.88 7.88
CA ARG A 311 4.48 17.35 8.47
C ARG A 311 4.85 17.98 9.81
N VAL A 312 4.06 18.91 10.32
CA VAL A 312 4.28 19.55 11.62
C VAL A 312 4.32 18.47 12.71
N VAL A 313 5.30 18.54 13.59
CA VAL A 313 5.48 17.56 14.66
C VAL A 313 4.30 17.60 15.64
N ASP A 314 3.92 18.81 16.08
CA ASP A 314 2.78 19.01 16.96
C ASP A 314 1.47 18.50 16.31
N ALA A 315 0.83 17.52 16.95
CA ALA A 315 -0.43 16.93 16.49
C ALA A 315 -1.60 17.92 16.52
N GLY A 316 -1.58 18.92 17.41
CA GLY A 316 -2.63 19.94 17.53
C GLY A 316 -2.67 20.87 16.32
N GLU A 317 -1.51 21.20 15.76
CA GLU A 317 -1.35 22.09 14.62
C GLU A 317 -1.51 21.37 13.26
N ARG A 318 -1.40 20.04 13.25
CA ARG A 318 -1.62 19.24 12.03
C ARG A 318 -3.10 19.25 11.62
N PRO A 319 -3.43 19.44 10.33
CA PRO A 319 -4.80 19.27 9.86
C PRO A 319 -5.24 17.79 9.96
N SER A 320 -6.55 17.55 9.96
CA SER A 320 -7.09 16.20 9.70
C SER A 320 -6.89 15.83 8.23
N ALA A 321 -7.03 14.54 7.88
CA ALA A 321 -6.96 14.09 6.49
C ALA A 321 -8.01 14.79 5.61
N SER A 322 -9.24 14.92 6.11
CA SER A 322 -10.35 15.59 5.41
C SER A 322 -10.13 17.10 5.27
N GLU A 323 -9.53 17.76 6.27
CA GLU A 323 -9.17 19.18 6.18
C GLU A 323 -8.04 19.41 5.18
N ALA A 324 -6.99 18.59 5.23
CA ALA A 324 -5.88 18.64 4.28
C ALA A 324 -6.36 18.42 2.84
N LEU A 325 -7.24 17.43 2.62
CA LEU A 325 -7.88 17.19 1.32
C LEU A 325 -8.67 18.40 0.85
N SER A 326 -9.48 18.99 1.73
CA SER A 326 -10.30 20.16 1.39
C SER A 326 -9.43 21.37 0.99
N ARG A 327 -8.34 21.63 1.73
CA ARG A 327 -7.40 22.70 1.42
C ARG A 327 -6.66 22.44 0.10
N LEU A 328 -6.15 21.23 -0.08
CA LEU A 328 -5.36 20.85 -1.26
C LEU A 328 -6.22 20.85 -2.52
N SER A 329 -7.38 20.20 -2.49
CA SER A 329 -8.30 20.16 -3.63
C SER A 329 -8.80 21.55 -4.01
N SER A 330 -9.06 22.43 -3.04
CA SER A 330 -9.43 23.82 -3.31
C SER A 330 -8.34 24.55 -4.10
N VAL A 331 -7.07 24.42 -3.71
CA VAL A 331 -5.95 25.03 -4.44
C VAL A 331 -5.80 24.42 -5.84
N VAL A 332 -5.77 23.09 -5.94
CA VAL A 332 -5.53 22.35 -7.18
C VAL A 332 -6.65 22.57 -8.20
N HIS A 333 -7.92 22.57 -7.78
CA HIS A 333 -9.07 22.78 -8.67
C HIS A 333 -9.15 24.20 -9.23
N ASN A 334 -8.48 25.18 -8.60
CA ASN A 334 -8.38 26.55 -9.12
C ASN A 334 -7.16 26.76 -10.02
N MET A 335 -6.28 25.76 -10.17
CA MET A 335 -5.17 25.80 -11.12
C MET A 335 -5.60 25.29 -12.49
N MET A 336 -4.99 25.84 -13.54
CA MET A 336 -5.16 25.30 -14.89
C MET A 336 -4.51 23.91 -14.95
N PRO A 337 -5.18 22.83 -15.40
CA PRO A 337 -4.56 21.51 -15.44
C PRO A 337 -3.24 21.48 -16.20
N GLN A 338 -3.11 22.30 -17.26
CA GLN A 338 -1.90 22.45 -18.04
C GLN A 338 -0.73 23.05 -17.26
N SER A 339 -0.97 23.90 -16.24
CA SER A 339 0.10 24.47 -15.43
C SER A 339 0.71 23.45 -14.47
N LEU A 340 -0.01 22.37 -14.17
CA LEU A 340 0.47 21.26 -13.34
C LEU A 340 1.26 20.21 -14.14
N LEU A 341 1.33 20.35 -15.46
CA LEU A 341 2.09 19.48 -16.35
C LEU A 341 3.58 19.89 -16.39
N VAL A 342 4.20 19.88 -15.22
CA VAL A 342 5.58 20.26 -15.00
C VAL A 342 6.32 19.18 -14.19
N PRO A 343 7.65 19.02 -14.36
CA PRO A 343 8.43 18.11 -13.55
C PRO A 343 8.50 18.57 -12.10
N LEU A 344 8.77 17.62 -11.20
CA LEU A 344 9.12 17.89 -9.82
C LEU A 344 10.49 18.58 -9.75
N ALA A 345 10.67 19.48 -8.79
CA ALA A 345 12.00 19.94 -8.45
C ALA A 345 12.73 18.84 -7.64
N PRO A 346 14.05 18.67 -7.82
CA PRO A 346 14.84 17.85 -6.92
C PRO A 346 14.67 18.36 -5.50
N PHE A 347 14.35 17.47 -4.56
CA PHE A 347 14.37 17.85 -3.15
C PHE A 347 15.80 18.33 -2.85
N PRO A 348 16.00 19.51 -2.22
CA PRO A 348 17.33 19.92 -1.83
C PRO A 348 17.90 18.81 -0.96
N ASN A 349 19.05 18.26 -1.36
CA ASN A 349 19.80 17.37 -0.47
C ASN A 349 20.00 18.14 0.83
N THR A 350 19.41 17.66 1.93
CA THR A 350 19.87 18.01 3.27
C THR A 350 21.23 17.31 3.43
N GLY A 351 22.22 17.83 2.71
CA GLY A 351 23.63 17.51 2.92
C GLY A 351 24.12 18.28 4.13
N ASP A 352 24.87 17.59 4.98
CA ASP A 352 25.68 18.16 6.06
C ASP A 352 24.92 19.03 7.06
N ASP A 353 24.30 18.39 8.05
CA ASP A 353 24.38 18.94 9.41
C ASP A 353 25.83 18.74 9.86
N GLY A 354 26.64 19.75 9.55
CA GLY A 354 28.02 19.85 10.00
C GLY A 354 28.10 19.94 11.53
N THR A 355 29.15 19.27 12.03
CA THR A 355 29.72 19.24 13.40
C THR A 355 29.00 18.42 14.46
#